data_AF-A0A2M8PM38-F1
#
_entry.id   AF-A0A2M8PM38-F1
#
_cell.length_a   1.000
_cell.length_b   1.000
_cell.length_c   1.000
_cell.angle_alpha   90.00
_cell.angle_beta   90.00
_cell.angle_gamma   90.00
#
_symmetry.space_group_name_H-M   'P 1'
#
loop_
_entity.id
_entity.type
_entity.pdbx_description
1 polymer ?
#
loop_
_entity_poly.entity_id
_entity_poly.type
_entity_poly.pdbx_seq_one_letter_code
_entity_poly.pdbx_strand_id
1 'polypeptide(L)'
;MNASQRYMQEAQQILTNIINNEMPAIEEAAEICANSIAGDGLVHMFATGHSRILIEEMYPRHGSFPGFHSMVELSLTFHNQVVGSNGQRQAMFIEHIEGLAEQILKNFV
;
A
#
# COMPACT_ATOMS: atom_id res chain seq x y z
N MET A 1 -1.53 -24.95 24.43
CA MET A 1 -1.04 -23.73 23.76
C MET A 1 -1.93 -22.55 24.12
N ASN A 2 -1.36 -21.44 24.59
CA ASN A 2 -2.12 -20.23 24.94
C ASN A 2 -2.38 -19.33 23.72
N ALA A 3 -3.09 -18.21 23.91
CA ALA A 3 -3.46 -17.31 22.82
C ALA A 3 -2.25 -16.63 22.15
N SER A 4 -1.25 -16.18 22.92
CA SER A 4 -0.06 -15.52 22.35
C SER A 4 0.81 -16.48 21.55
N GLN A 5 1.00 -17.70 22.05
CA GLN A 5 1.72 -18.75 21.31
C GLN A 5 1.01 -19.10 20.00
N ARG A 6 -0.32 -19.19 20.02
CA ARG A 6 -1.11 -19.43 18.80
C ARG A 6 -0.94 -18.29 17.80
N TYR A 7 -1.06 -17.04 18.23
CA TYR A 7 -0.86 -15.88 17.36
C TYR A 7 0.51 -15.90 16.67
N MET A 8 1.58 -16.17 17.45
CA MET A 8 2.93 -16.26 16.88
C MET A 8 3.08 -17.42 15.91
N GLN A 9 2.46 -18.58 16.20
CA GLN A 9 2.47 -19.72 15.29
C GLN A 9 1.75 -19.39 13.96
N GLU A 10 0.57 -18.76 14.01
CA GLU A 10 -0.16 -18.37 12.81
C GLU A 10 0.62 -17.33 11.99
N ALA A 11 1.23 -16.33 12.65
CA ALA A 11 2.06 -15.34 11.97
C ALA A 11 3.27 -15.99 11.25
N GLN A 12 3.95 -16.95 11.89
CA GLN A 12 5.03 -17.71 11.27
C GLN A 12 4.54 -18.56 10.09
N GLN A 13 3.34 -19.13 10.19
CA GLN A 13 2.74 -19.91 9.11
C GLN A 13 2.45 -19.03 7.89
N ILE A 14 1.94 -17.81 8.09
CA ILE A 14 1.72 -16.84 6.99
C ILE A 14 3.04 -16.53 6.29
N LEU A 15 4.11 -16.23 7.04
CA LEU A 15 5.43 -15.97 6.46
C LEU A 15 5.97 -17.18 5.68
N THR A 16 5.81 -18.39 6.24
CA THR A 16 6.23 -19.64 5.58
C THR A 16 5.46 -19.85 4.28
N ASN A 17 4.16 -19.58 4.27
CA ASN A 17 3.34 -19.70 3.06
C ASN A 17 3.76 -18.69 1.98
N ILE A 18 4.09 -17.45 2.36
CA ILE A 18 4.60 -16.43 1.43
C ILE A 18 5.91 -16.91 0.80
N ILE A 19 6.87 -17.36 1.62
CA ILE A 19 8.18 -17.86 1.15
C ILE A 19 8.01 -19.03 0.18
N ASN A 20 7.08 -19.95 0.46
CA ASN A 20 6.93 -21.16 -0.34
C ASN A 20 6.15 -20.94 -1.64
N ASN A 21 5.27 -19.93 -1.71
CA ASN A 21 4.29 -19.81 -2.80
C ASN A 21 4.34 -18.48 -3.56
N GLU A 22 4.73 -17.38 -2.92
CA GLU A 22 4.58 -16.02 -3.48
C GLU A 22 5.89 -15.42 -4.01
N MET A 23 7.04 -16.06 -3.74
CA MET A 23 8.35 -15.55 -4.16
C MET A 23 8.47 -15.29 -5.67
N PRO A 24 7.96 -16.16 -6.57
CA PRO A 24 8.01 -15.87 -8.01
C PRO A 24 7.25 -14.59 -8.38
N ALA A 25 6.08 -14.35 -7.77
CA ALA A 25 5.29 -13.15 -8.04
C ALA A 25 5.95 -11.88 -7.47
N ILE A 26 6.62 -12.00 -6.31
CA ILE A 26 7.41 -10.91 -5.72
C ILE A 26 8.59 -10.55 -6.62
N GLU A 27 9.30 -11.53 -7.17
CA GLU A 27 10.40 -11.32 -8.11
C GLU A 27 9.92 -10.66 -9.40
N GLU A 28 8.81 -11.13 -9.98
CA GLU A 28 8.21 -10.54 -11.17
C GLU A 28 7.82 -9.06 -10.93
N ALA A 29 7.15 -8.77 -9.80
CA ALA A 29 6.80 -7.40 -9.43
C ALA A 29 8.05 -6.51 -9.25
N ALA A 30 9.12 -7.04 -8.65
CA ALA A 30 10.38 -6.33 -8.50
C ALA A 30 11.04 -6.02 -9.84
N GLU A 31 11.03 -6.95 -10.79
CA GLU A 31 11.54 -6.73 -12.15
C GLU A 31 10.76 -5.65 -12.89
N ILE A 32 9.42 -5.65 -12.81
CA ILE A 32 8.58 -4.60 -13.41
C ILE A 32 8.94 -3.23 -12.84
N CYS A 33 9.13 -3.13 -11.53
CA CYS A 33 9.51 -1.89 -10.87
C CYS A 33 10.90 -1.43 -11.31
N ALA A 34 11.89 -2.33 -11.28
CA ALA A 34 13.27 -2.02 -11.65
C ALA A 34 13.37 -1.58 -13.12
N ASN A 35 12.71 -2.29 -14.03
CA ASN A 35 12.69 -1.94 -15.45
C ASN A 35 12.01 -0.60 -15.72
N SER A 36 10.91 -0.30 -15.01
CA SER A 36 10.23 0.99 -15.13
C SER A 36 11.13 2.15 -14.70
N ILE A 37 11.82 2.01 -13.56
CA ILE A 37 12.72 3.04 -13.03
C ILE A 37 13.97 3.19 -13.91
N ALA A 38 14.56 2.07 -14.36
CA ALA A 38 15.73 2.08 -15.24
C ALA A 38 15.43 2.67 -16.63
N GLY A 39 14.17 2.63 -17.07
CA GLY A 39 13.68 3.26 -18.30
C GLY A 39 13.26 4.72 -18.12
N ASP A 40 13.78 5.42 -17.10
CA ASP A 40 13.43 6.81 -16.73
C ASP A 40 11.94 7.02 -16.39
N GLY A 41 11.23 5.95 -16.04
CA GLY A 41 9.84 5.96 -15.59
C GLY A 41 9.68 6.03 -14.07
N LEU A 42 8.43 6.02 -13.61
CA LEU A 42 8.05 6.01 -12.20
C LEU A 42 7.21 4.77 -11.86
N VAL A 43 7.37 4.27 -10.63
CA VAL A 43 6.46 3.29 -10.03
C VAL A 43 5.49 4.03 -9.12
N HIS A 44 4.25 4.21 -9.59
CA HIS A 44 3.20 4.87 -8.83
C HIS A 44 2.62 3.93 -7.77
N MET A 45 2.63 4.36 -6.51
CA MET A 45 2.11 3.59 -5.38
C MET A 45 0.89 4.29 -4.79
N PHE A 46 -0.20 3.55 -4.60
CA PHE A 46 -1.47 4.04 -4.06
C PHE A 46 -2.10 3.00 -3.13
N ALA A 47 -2.70 3.47 -2.03
CA ALA A 47 -3.32 2.61 -1.03
C ALA A 47 -4.30 3.41 -0.18
N THR A 48 -5.31 2.72 0.37
CA THR A 48 -6.29 3.30 1.30
C THR A 48 -6.10 2.74 2.71
N GLY A 49 -6.65 3.42 3.70
CA GLY A 49 -6.63 3.01 5.10
C GLY A 49 -5.22 2.72 5.62
N HIS A 50 -5.07 1.58 6.30
CA HIS A 50 -3.81 1.12 6.87
C HIS A 50 -2.81 0.65 5.81
N SER A 51 -3.26 0.27 4.61
CA SER A 51 -2.37 -0.16 3.54
C SER A 51 -1.43 0.96 3.10
N ARG A 52 -1.74 2.22 3.43
CA ARG A 52 -0.83 3.37 3.25
C ARG A 52 0.53 3.16 3.95
N ILE A 53 0.60 2.37 5.02
CA ILE A 53 1.84 2.13 5.75
C ILE A 53 2.91 1.54 4.82
N LEU A 54 2.50 0.71 3.85
CA LEU A 54 3.42 0.15 2.86
C LEU A 54 4.00 1.21 1.93
N ILE A 55 3.24 2.27 1.62
CA ILE A 55 3.71 3.39 0.81
C ILE A 55 4.71 4.23 1.59
N GLU A 56 4.39 4.53 2.86
CA GLU A 56 5.27 5.27 3.76
C GLU A 56 6.59 4.53 4.00
N GLU A 57 6.54 3.20 4.11
CA GLU A 57 7.72 2.35 4.26
C GLU A 57 8.58 2.31 2.98
N MET A 58 7.98 2.53 1.81
CA MET A 58 8.69 2.43 0.54
C MET A 58 9.44 3.68 0.13
N TYR A 59 8.80 4.83 0.06
CA TYR A 59 9.48 6.06 -0.35
C TYR A 59 8.73 7.32 0.14
N PRO A 60 9.45 8.35 0.62
CA PRO A 60 10.90 8.45 0.79
C PRO A 60 11.37 7.86 2.13
N ARG A 61 12.27 6.87 2.07
CA ARG A 61 12.96 6.29 3.25
C ARG A 61 14.46 6.18 2.99
N HIS A 62 15.27 6.39 4.03
CA HIS A 62 16.70 6.10 3.94
C HIS A 62 16.94 4.61 3.59
N GLY A 63 17.70 4.36 2.54
CA GLY A 63 17.90 3.02 1.97
C GLY A 63 16.88 2.62 0.90
N SER A 64 15.98 3.52 0.50
CA SER A 64 15.13 3.35 -0.69
C SER A 64 15.78 3.98 -1.93
N PHE A 65 15.16 3.76 -3.10
CA PHE A 65 15.63 4.21 -4.40
C PHE A 65 14.70 5.30 -4.97
N PRO A 66 15.24 6.37 -5.58
CA PRO A 66 14.43 7.27 -6.41
C PRO A 66 13.71 6.51 -7.53
N GLY A 67 12.50 6.93 -7.88
CA GLY A 67 11.69 6.29 -8.93
C GLY A 67 10.36 5.72 -8.42
N PHE A 68 10.29 5.37 -7.14
CA PHE A 68 9.00 5.15 -6.48
C PHE A 68 8.29 6.49 -6.21
N HIS A 69 7.03 6.60 -6.63
CA HIS A 69 6.21 7.80 -6.51
C HIS A 69 4.96 7.53 -5.67
N SER A 70 4.97 8.04 -4.44
CA SER A 70 3.90 7.86 -3.46
C SER A 70 2.72 8.78 -3.75
N MET A 71 1.53 8.20 -3.95
CA MET A 71 0.27 8.92 -4.12
C MET A 71 -0.60 8.68 -2.88
N VAL A 72 -0.64 9.66 -1.98
CA VAL A 72 -1.31 9.55 -0.66
C VAL A 72 -2.45 10.53 -0.57
N GLU A 73 -3.68 10.02 -0.56
CA GLU A 73 -4.90 10.81 -0.38
C GLU A 73 -5.30 10.87 1.09
N LEU A 74 -5.32 12.07 1.68
CA LEU A 74 -5.70 12.24 3.09
C LEU A 74 -7.14 11.77 3.37
N SER A 75 -8.05 11.97 2.42
CA SER A 75 -9.45 11.54 2.52
C SER A 75 -9.61 10.02 2.62
N LEU A 76 -8.64 9.26 2.09
CA LEU A 76 -8.64 7.80 2.07
C LEU A 76 -7.70 7.18 3.10
N THR A 77 -6.92 7.99 3.80
CA THR A 77 -5.92 7.50 4.75
C THR A 77 -6.15 8.02 6.17
N PHE A 78 -7.06 8.97 6.36
CA PHE A 78 -7.49 9.44 7.66
C PHE A 78 -8.64 8.57 8.21
N HIS A 79 -8.31 7.64 9.12
CA HIS A 79 -9.24 6.59 9.57
C HIS A 79 -9.31 6.44 11.10
N ASN A 80 -8.71 7.37 11.86
CA ASN A 80 -8.71 7.31 13.32
C ASN A 80 -10.06 7.72 13.95
N GLN A 81 -10.82 8.62 13.30
CA GLN A 81 -12.12 9.03 13.78
C GLN A 81 -13.18 7.98 13.41
N VAL A 82 -13.84 7.42 14.43
CA VAL A 82 -14.94 6.47 14.21
C VAL A 82 -16.26 7.22 14.03
N VAL A 83 -16.48 8.29 14.80
CA VAL A 83 -17.69 9.11 14.80
C VAL A 83 -17.34 10.58 14.57
N GLY A 84 -18.29 11.34 14.01
CA GLY A 84 -18.09 12.76 13.67
C GLY A 84 -17.52 12.95 12.26
N SER A 85 -16.93 14.12 12.01
CA SER A 85 -16.30 14.44 10.73
C SER A 85 -15.09 13.57 10.45
N ASN A 86 -14.96 13.14 9.20
CA ASN A 86 -14.02 12.11 8.74
C ASN A 86 -14.22 10.76 9.43
N GLY A 87 -15.48 10.45 9.80
CA GLY A 87 -15.85 9.18 10.41
C GLY A 87 -15.79 8.02 9.42
N GLN A 88 -15.79 6.80 9.96
CA GLN A 88 -15.66 5.56 9.16
C GLN A 88 -16.68 5.45 8.01
N ARG A 89 -17.93 5.88 8.19
CA ARG A 89 -18.94 5.84 7.11
C ARG A 89 -18.60 6.75 5.93
N GLN A 90 -17.93 7.88 6.17
CA GLN A 90 -17.47 8.79 5.12
C GLN A 90 -16.27 8.19 4.38
N ALA A 91 -15.30 7.63 5.10
CA ALA A 91 -14.16 6.93 4.50
C ALA A 91 -14.63 5.77 3.60
N MET A 92 -15.47 4.88 4.14
CA MET A 92 -16.07 3.79 3.37
C MET A 92 -16.85 4.30 2.16
N PHE A 93 -17.60 5.40 2.28
CA PHE A 93 -18.30 5.97 1.13
C PHE A 93 -17.33 6.33 0.01
N ILE A 94 -16.25 7.07 0.31
CA ILE A 94 -15.27 7.49 -0.70
C ILE A 94 -14.58 6.27 -1.34
N GLU A 95 -14.28 5.22 -0.57
CA GLU A 95 -13.69 3.97 -1.10
C GLU A 95 -14.56 3.26 -2.14
N HIS A 96 -15.89 3.46 -2.11
CA HIS A 96 -16.81 2.84 -3.07
C HIS A 96 -17.17 3.75 -4.25
N ILE A 97 -16.61 4.96 -4.32
CA ILE A 97 -16.86 5.88 -5.43
C ILE A 97 -15.81 5.69 -6.52
N GLU A 98 -16.26 5.28 -7.69
CA GLU A 98 -15.44 5.19 -8.89
C GLU A 98 -15.03 6.58 -9.42
N GLY A 99 -13.93 6.63 -10.17
CA GLY A 99 -13.49 7.84 -10.89
C GLY A 99 -12.48 8.73 -10.13
N LEU A 100 -12.12 8.40 -8.89
CA LEU A 100 -11.12 9.16 -8.14
C LEU A 100 -9.75 9.17 -8.84
N ALA A 101 -9.32 8.04 -9.41
CA ALA A 101 -8.05 7.94 -10.12
C ALA A 101 -7.94 8.97 -11.26
N GLU A 102 -9.01 9.19 -12.02
CA GLU A 102 -9.02 10.20 -13.09
C GLU A 102 -8.80 11.62 -12.55
N GLN A 103 -9.38 11.94 -11.39
CA GLN A 103 -9.19 13.26 -10.77
C GLN A 103 -7.76 13.43 -10.23
N ILE A 104 -7.17 12.38 -9.65
CA ILE A 104 -5.77 12.40 -9.21
C ILE A 104 -4.86 12.67 -10.41
N LEU A 105 -5.05 11.94 -11.53
CA LEU A 105 -4.21 12.04 -12.72
C LEU A 105 -4.27 13.43 -13.39
N LYS A 106 -5.38 14.16 -13.27
CA LYS A 106 -5.51 15.54 -13.78
C LYS A 106 -4.54 16.54 -13.12
N ASN A 107 -3.93 16.21 -11.98
CA ASN A 107 -2.91 17.07 -11.37
C ASN A 107 -1.53 16.94 -12.02
N PHE A 108 -1.33 15.95 -12.91
CA PHE A 108 -0.03 15.64 -13.52
C PHE A 108 0.03 15.95 -15.03
N VAL A 109 -1.03 16.52 -15.61
CA VAL A 109 -1.16 16.85 -17.05
C VAL A 109 -1.59 18.30 -17.27
#